data_AF-A0A7V3D6N8-F1
#
_entry.id   AF-A0A7V3D6N8-F1
#
_cell.length_a   1.000
_cell.length_b   1.000
_cell.length_c   1.000
_cell.angle_alpha   90.00
_cell.angle_beta   90.00
_cell.angle_gamma   90.00
#
_symmetry.space_group_name_H-M   'P 1'
#
loop_
_entity.id
_entity.type
_entity.pdbx_description
1 polymer ?
#
loop_
_entity_poly.entity_id
_entity_poly.type
_entity_poly.pdbx_seq_one_letter_code
_entity_poly.pdbx_strand_id
1 'polypeptide(L)'
;MKTEERKELQTNSLAQFLARMIEGIKAGPSRRGLMIGGIVLLAVLAFFIFRWISGSSFKKNSALWTTLYSDPLQVDDDFKRKSKGTMQGHIQSYWQALGDLEKAMRDDIYSQDKQQHEEARKKLKEAAEKLEALVKEFPSKSILVQECLLHAGLAYETLGDADRARAAFAELKKRFPDSKLNQLADAAVNRLDAAQFKESNAALGKD
;
A
#
# COMPACT_ATOMS: atom_id res chain seq x y z
N MET A 1 -56.31 -49.36 -7.26
CA MET A 1 -56.15 -47.91 -7.46
C MET A 1 -54.67 -47.63 -7.54
N LYS A 2 -54.16 -47.47 -8.77
CA LYS A 2 -52.73 -47.42 -9.07
C LYS A 2 -52.24 -45.98 -9.07
N THR A 3 -51.13 -45.80 -8.38
CA THR A 3 -50.29 -44.63 -8.29
C THR A 3 -49.69 -44.34 -9.68
N GLU A 4 -50.33 -43.47 -10.45
CA GLU A 4 -49.71 -42.89 -11.64
C GLU A 4 -48.91 -41.67 -11.18
N GLU A 5 -47.64 -41.95 -10.88
CA GLU A 5 -46.65 -40.96 -10.50
C GLU A 5 -46.50 -39.89 -11.58
N ARG A 6 -46.71 -38.66 -11.15
CA ARG A 6 -46.31 -37.42 -11.81
C ARG A 6 -44.79 -37.38 -11.99
N LYS A 7 -44.28 -37.97 -13.06
CA LYS A 7 -42.94 -37.74 -13.60
C LYS A 7 -43.10 -37.48 -15.08
N GLU A 8 -42.23 -36.63 -15.63
CA GLU A 8 -42.21 -36.19 -17.02
C GLU A 8 -43.13 -35.01 -17.34
N LEU A 9 -42.66 -33.81 -16.98
CA LEU A 9 -42.64 -32.62 -17.85
C LEU A 9 -41.69 -31.55 -17.25
N GLN A 10 -40.61 -31.98 -16.60
CA GLN A 10 -39.41 -31.14 -16.45
C GLN A 10 -38.51 -31.29 -17.68
N THR A 11 -39.11 -31.30 -18.87
CA THR A 11 -38.39 -31.31 -20.13
C THR A 11 -37.87 -29.91 -20.42
N ASN A 12 -36.67 -29.68 -19.87
CA ASN A 12 -35.59 -28.88 -20.42
C ASN A 12 -35.98 -27.49 -20.99
N SER A 13 -36.12 -26.52 -20.08
CA SER A 13 -36.05 -25.09 -20.42
C SER A 13 -34.78 -24.74 -21.22
N LEU A 14 -33.68 -25.46 -20.98
CA LEU A 14 -32.42 -25.32 -21.72
C LEU A 14 -32.55 -25.78 -23.19
N ALA A 15 -33.24 -26.90 -23.45
CA ALA A 15 -33.44 -27.40 -24.81
C ALA A 15 -34.34 -26.47 -25.62
N GLN A 16 -35.37 -25.90 -24.99
CA GLN A 16 -36.22 -24.89 -25.62
C GLN A 16 -35.49 -23.57 -25.88
N PHE A 17 -34.53 -23.19 -25.02
CA PHE A 17 -33.67 -22.03 -25.24
C PHE A 17 -32.71 -22.26 -26.42
N LEU A 18 -32.08 -23.45 -26.47
CA LEU A 18 -31.19 -23.85 -27.56
C LEU A 18 -31.92 -23.95 -28.91
N ALA A 19 -33.13 -24.50 -28.95
CA ALA A 19 -33.95 -24.58 -30.17
C ALA A 19 -34.28 -23.17 -30.72
N ARG A 20 -34.65 -22.23 -29.84
CA ARG A 20 -34.94 -20.84 -30.23
C ARG A 20 -33.70 -20.09 -30.70
N MET A 21 -32.52 -20.35 -30.11
CA MET A 21 -31.26 -19.78 -30.62
C MET A 21 -30.93 -20.30 -32.02
N ILE A 22 -31.13 -21.60 -32.28
CA ILE A 22 -30.81 -22.21 -33.58
C ILE A 22 -31.76 -21.71 -34.68
N GLU A 23 -33.05 -21.51 -34.37
CA GLU A 23 -34.01 -20.93 -35.32
C GLU A 23 -33.68 -19.47 -35.67
N GLY A 24 -33.23 -18.67 -34.69
CA GLY A 24 -32.78 -17.30 -34.92
C GLY A 24 -31.53 -17.18 -35.82
N ILE A 25 -30.66 -18.19 -35.81
CA ILE A 25 -29.46 -18.25 -36.66
C ILE A 25 -29.82 -18.55 -38.13
N LYS A 26 -30.90 -19.30 -38.39
CA LYS A 26 -31.35 -19.65 -39.76
C LYS A 26 -32.07 -18.50 -40.50
N ALA A 27 -32.66 -17.54 -39.78
CA ALA A 27 -33.47 -16.47 -40.39
C ALA A 27 -32.67 -15.34 -41.06
N GLY A 28 -31.32 -15.43 -41.08
CA GLY A 28 -30.46 -14.40 -41.62
C GLY A 28 -30.31 -13.21 -40.65
N PRO A 29 -29.09 -12.69 -40.46
CA PRO A 29 -28.85 -11.66 -39.46
C PRO A 29 -29.54 -10.34 -39.85
N SER A 30 -30.52 -9.89 -39.04
CA SER A 30 -30.97 -8.50 -39.10
C SER A 30 -29.81 -7.57 -38.67
N ARG A 31 -29.75 -6.34 -39.21
CA ARG A 31 -28.71 -5.36 -38.84
C ARG A 31 -28.63 -5.12 -37.32
N ARG A 32 -29.77 -5.20 -36.61
CA ARG A 32 -29.82 -5.10 -35.14
C ARG A 32 -29.26 -6.36 -34.46
N GLY A 33 -29.55 -7.55 -35.00
CA GLY A 33 -28.98 -8.81 -34.51
C GLY A 33 -27.46 -8.87 -34.64
N LEU A 34 -26.89 -8.33 -35.74
CA LEU A 34 -25.43 -8.22 -35.90
C LEU A 34 -24.79 -7.28 -34.88
N MET A 35 -25.42 -6.12 -34.62
CA MET A 35 -24.91 -5.19 -33.61
C MET A 35 -24.93 -5.80 -32.21
N ILE A 36 -26.04 -6.43 -31.80
CA ILE A 36 -26.14 -7.08 -30.49
C ILE A 36 -25.16 -8.25 -30.39
N GLY A 37 -25.07 -9.09 -31.42
CA GLY A 37 -24.11 -10.20 -31.47
C GLY A 37 -22.66 -9.73 -31.37
N GLY A 38 -22.31 -8.62 -32.05
CA GLY A 38 -20.99 -7.99 -31.95
C GLY A 38 -20.67 -7.48 -30.55
N ILE A 39 -21.63 -6.82 -29.88
CA ILE A 39 -21.46 -6.34 -28.50
C ILE A 39 -21.27 -7.51 -27.52
N VAL A 40 -22.10 -8.56 -27.64
CA VAL A 40 -21.98 -9.75 -26.78
C VAL A 40 -20.63 -10.44 -27.00
N LEU A 41 -20.20 -10.59 -28.26
CA LEU A 41 -18.88 -11.15 -28.58
C LEU A 41 -17.75 -10.33 -27.94
N LEU A 42 -17.80 -8.99 -28.05
CA LEU A 42 -16.82 -8.10 -27.41
C LEU A 42 -16.82 -8.23 -25.89
N ALA A 43 -18.00 -8.31 -25.26
CA ALA A 43 -18.11 -8.50 -23.82
C ALA A 43 -17.53 -9.85 -23.36
N VAL A 44 -17.77 -10.91 -24.12
CA VAL A 44 -17.21 -12.25 -23.86
C VAL A 44 -15.69 -12.24 -24.03
N LEU A 45 -15.17 -11.62 -25.10
CA LEU A 45 -13.73 -11.46 -25.30
C LEU A 45 -13.08 -10.65 -24.16
N ALA A 46 -13.69 -9.53 -23.77
CA ALA A 46 -13.22 -8.72 -22.64
C ALA A 46 -13.23 -9.52 -21.33
N PHE A 47 -14.25 -10.34 -21.09
CA PHE A 47 -14.31 -11.23 -19.93
C PHE A 47 -13.17 -12.26 -19.92
N PHE A 48 -12.89 -12.92 -21.04
CA PHE A 48 -11.80 -13.89 -21.13
C PHE A 48 -10.42 -13.23 -20.99
N ILE A 49 -10.22 -12.06 -21.58
CA ILE A 49 -8.99 -11.26 -21.41
C ILE A 49 -8.81 -10.89 -19.93
N PHE A 50 -9.85 -10.36 -19.28
CA PHE A 50 -9.83 -10.04 -17.86
C PHE A 50 -9.54 -11.29 -17.02
N ARG A 51 -10.24 -12.40 -17.26
CA ARG A 51 -10.06 -13.68 -16.54
C ARG A 51 -8.63 -14.19 -16.63
N TRP A 52 -8.02 -14.12 -17.81
CA TRP A 52 -6.63 -14.54 -18.04
C TRP A 52 -5.63 -13.63 -17.32
N ILE A 53 -5.81 -12.30 -17.44
CA ILE A 53 -4.97 -11.31 -16.75
C ILE A 53 -5.07 -11.50 -15.23
N SER A 54 -6.28 -11.55 -14.68
CA SER A 54 -6.51 -11.70 -13.23
C SER A 54 -5.94 -13.00 -12.66
N GLY A 55 -6.03 -14.11 -13.39
CA GLY A 55 -5.46 -15.39 -12.96
C GLY A 55 -3.93 -15.39 -12.91
N SER A 56 -3.29 -14.69 -13.85
CA SER A 56 -1.82 -14.60 -13.91
C SER A 56 -1.23 -13.69 -12.81
N SER A 57 -1.92 -12.61 -12.46
CA SER A 57 -1.49 -11.68 -11.41
C SER A 57 -1.58 -12.28 -10.01
N PHE A 58 -2.57 -13.14 -9.75
CA PHE A 58 -2.79 -13.70 -8.41
C PHE A 58 -1.64 -14.62 -7.94
N LYS A 59 -1.19 -15.54 -8.81
CA LYS A 59 -0.10 -16.48 -8.47
C LYS A 59 1.25 -15.79 -8.25
N LYS A 60 1.54 -14.76 -9.06
CA LYS A 60 2.79 -13.97 -8.90
C LYS A 60 2.75 -13.15 -7.63
N ASN A 61 1.60 -12.53 -7.32
CA ASN A 61 1.44 -11.73 -6.11
C ASN A 61 1.48 -12.58 -4.83
N SER A 62 0.90 -13.78 -4.83
CA SER A 62 0.93 -14.66 -3.66
C SER A 62 2.34 -15.12 -3.30
N ALA A 63 3.17 -15.42 -4.31
CA ALA A 63 4.56 -15.81 -4.08
C ALA A 63 5.38 -14.67 -3.43
N LEU A 64 5.18 -13.42 -3.87
CA LEU A 64 5.82 -12.27 -3.25
C LEU A 64 5.40 -12.11 -1.78
N TRP A 65 4.11 -12.33 -1.46
CA TRP A 65 3.66 -12.29 -0.07
C TRP A 65 4.31 -13.37 0.78
N THR A 66 4.40 -14.61 0.29
CA THR A 66 5.04 -15.69 1.05
C THR A 66 6.50 -15.40 1.36
N THR A 67 7.26 -14.83 0.40
CA THR A 67 8.65 -14.43 0.63
C THR A 67 8.75 -13.27 1.63
N LEU A 68 7.86 -12.28 1.49
CA LEU A 68 7.86 -11.11 2.37
C LEU A 68 7.52 -11.47 3.83
N TYR A 69 6.63 -12.43 4.06
CA TYR A 69 6.27 -12.88 5.40
C TYR A 69 7.31 -13.80 6.03
N SER A 70 8.12 -14.53 5.25
CA SER A 70 9.14 -15.43 5.79
C SER A 70 10.34 -14.67 6.35
N ASP A 71 10.82 -13.66 5.62
CA ASP A 71 11.90 -12.79 6.09
C ASP A 71 11.72 -11.37 5.53
N PRO A 72 11.07 -10.48 6.29
CA PRO A 72 10.75 -9.14 5.81
C PRO A 72 11.97 -8.22 5.63
N LEU A 73 13.08 -8.52 6.30
CA LEU A 73 14.27 -7.66 6.33
C LEU A 73 15.40 -8.19 5.44
N GLN A 74 15.41 -9.49 5.13
CA GLN A 74 16.44 -10.13 4.30
C GLN A 74 15.88 -10.69 2.99
N VAL A 75 15.27 -9.83 2.19
CA VAL A 75 14.82 -10.20 0.85
C VAL A 75 15.99 -10.22 -0.15
N ASP A 76 15.99 -11.22 -1.04
CA ASP A 76 16.97 -11.32 -2.12
C ASP A 76 16.75 -10.28 -3.25
N ASP A 77 17.73 -10.16 -4.14
CA ASP A 77 17.66 -9.20 -5.25
C ASP A 77 16.61 -9.56 -6.30
N ASP A 78 16.22 -10.84 -6.40
CA ASP A 78 15.16 -11.28 -7.30
C ASP A 78 13.79 -10.78 -6.82
N PHE A 79 13.53 -10.84 -5.51
CA PHE A 79 12.37 -10.24 -4.87
C PHE A 79 12.33 -8.74 -5.13
N LYS A 80 13.42 -8.00 -4.85
CA LYS A 80 13.46 -6.54 -5.04
C LYS A 80 13.13 -6.14 -6.48
N ARG A 81 13.66 -6.89 -7.46
CA ARG A 81 13.38 -6.66 -8.88
C ARG A 81 11.91 -6.94 -9.21
N LYS A 82 11.33 -8.02 -8.69
CA LYS A 82 9.95 -8.46 -8.99
C LYS A 82 8.88 -7.66 -8.25
N SER A 83 9.20 -7.11 -7.07
CA SER A 83 8.27 -6.35 -6.21
C SER A 83 8.35 -4.84 -6.43
N LYS A 84 9.23 -4.36 -7.32
CA LYS A 84 9.36 -2.93 -7.63
C LYS A 84 8.02 -2.34 -8.08
N GLY A 85 7.56 -1.30 -7.38
CA GLY A 85 6.28 -0.63 -7.64
C GLY A 85 5.04 -1.43 -7.24
N THR A 86 5.20 -2.57 -6.56
CA THR A 86 4.08 -3.33 -6.00
C THR A 86 3.91 -2.99 -4.51
N MET A 87 2.72 -3.29 -3.96
CA MET A 87 2.46 -3.09 -2.52
C MET A 87 3.46 -3.84 -1.64
N GLN A 88 3.86 -5.05 -2.04
CA GLN A 88 4.86 -5.86 -1.33
C GLN A 88 6.23 -5.17 -1.31
N GLY A 89 6.66 -4.57 -2.42
CA GLY A 89 7.92 -3.83 -2.47
C GLY A 89 7.90 -2.57 -1.60
N HIS A 90 6.77 -1.85 -1.59
CA HIS A 90 6.60 -0.69 -0.70
C HIS A 90 6.58 -1.09 0.78
N ILE A 91 5.90 -2.18 1.15
CA ILE A 91 5.89 -2.69 2.53
C ILE A 91 7.28 -3.16 2.96
N GLN A 92 8.01 -3.87 2.10
CA GLN A 92 9.39 -4.25 2.37
C GLN A 92 10.27 -3.02 2.58
N SER A 93 10.13 -2.03 1.69
CA SER A 93 10.87 -0.76 1.80
C SER A 93 10.57 -0.02 3.09
N TYR A 94 9.30 -0.03 3.51
CA TYR A 94 8.84 0.52 4.79
C TYR A 94 9.48 -0.19 5.98
N TRP A 95 9.41 -1.52 6.04
CA TRP A 95 10.01 -2.30 7.14
C TRP A 95 11.52 -2.14 7.22
N GLN A 96 12.19 -2.09 6.08
CA GLN A 96 13.62 -1.80 6.04
C GLN A 96 13.91 -0.39 6.60
N ALA A 97 13.15 0.62 6.18
CA ALA A 97 13.34 1.99 6.68
C ALA A 97 13.10 2.08 8.19
N LEU A 98 12.10 1.37 8.71
CA LEU A 98 11.86 1.28 10.16
C LEU A 98 12.98 0.56 10.91
N GLY A 99 13.50 -0.54 10.36
CA GLY A 99 14.62 -1.25 10.97
C GLY A 99 15.88 -0.38 11.02
N ASP A 100 16.18 0.34 9.94
CA ASP A 100 17.31 1.28 9.87
C ASP A 100 17.13 2.43 10.87
N LEU A 101 15.91 2.96 10.98
CA LEU A 101 15.54 4.00 11.94
C LEU A 101 15.70 3.52 13.38
N GLU A 102 15.11 2.37 13.75
CA GLU A 102 15.16 1.84 15.11
C GLU A 102 16.60 1.54 15.53
N LYS A 103 17.37 0.91 14.64
CA LYS A 103 18.79 0.62 14.89
C LYS A 103 19.59 1.90 15.10
N ALA A 104 19.43 2.89 14.22
CA ALA A 104 20.16 4.14 14.34
C ALA A 104 19.79 4.93 15.61
N MET A 105 18.51 4.91 16.01
CA MET A 105 18.06 5.56 17.26
C MET A 105 18.55 4.83 18.52
N ARG A 106 18.57 3.50 18.52
CA ARG A 106 18.91 2.71 19.71
C ARG A 106 20.42 2.64 19.95
N ASP A 107 21.16 2.26 18.92
CA ASP A 107 22.52 1.77 19.10
C ASP A 107 23.55 2.86 18.82
N ASP A 108 23.27 3.74 17.84
CA ASP A 108 24.33 4.52 17.20
C ASP A 108 24.24 6.04 17.50
N ILE A 109 23.04 6.61 17.69
CA ILE A 109 22.88 8.07 17.85
C ILE A 109 23.52 8.62 19.14
N TYR A 110 23.64 7.80 20.19
CA TYR A 110 24.26 8.16 21.46
C TYR A 110 25.67 7.57 21.64
N SER A 111 26.22 6.94 20.60
CA SER A 111 27.58 6.41 20.66
C SER A 111 28.58 7.54 20.93
N GLN A 112 29.54 7.28 21.82
CA GLN A 112 30.65 8.21 22.07
C GLN A 112 31.67 8.21 20.92
N ASP A 113 31.61 7.22 20.04
CA ASP A 113 32.40 7.19 18.82
C ASP A 113 31.80 8.15 17.79
N LYS A 114 32.56 9.19 17.44
CA LYS A 114 32.15 10.22 16.49
C LYS A 114 31.81 9.64 15.11
N GLN A 115 32.51 8.61 14.65
CA GLN A 115 32.23 8.00 13.35
C GLN A 115 30.89 7.27 13.37
N GLN A 116 30.63 6.50 14.43
CA GLN A 116 29.35 5.81 14.60
C GLN A 116 28.18 6.79 14.73
N HIS A 117 28.38 7.90 15.46
CA HIS A 117 27.38 8.95 15.58
C HIS A 117 27.02 9.59 14.22
N GLU A 118 28.02 9.95 13.41
CA GLU A 118 27.77 10.51 12.07
C GLU A 118 27.11 9.49 11.14
N GLU A 119 27.51 8.22 11.21
CA GLU A 119 26.86 7.15 10.45
C GLU A 119 25.40 6.95 10.87
N ALA A 120 25.10 7.03 12.18
CA ALA A 120 23.74 7.00 12.71
C ALA A 120 22.88 8.11 12.13
N ARG A 121 23.40 9.36 12.14
CA ARG A 121 22.70 10.52 11.59
C ARG A 121 22.45 10.36 10.09
N LYS A 122 23.42 9.82 9.35
CA LYS A 122 23.25 9.52 7.93
C LYS A 122 22.13 8.50 7.71
N LYS A 123 22.14 7.38 8.44
CA LYS A 123 21.10 6.34 8.34
C LYS A 123 19.71 6.85 8.72
N LEU A 124 19.61 7.65 9.78
CA LEU A 124 18.34 8.30 10.15
C LEU A 124 17.80 9.19 9.04
N LYS A 125 18.69 9.96 8.40
CA LYS A 125 18.30 10.83 7.28
C LYS A 125 17.82 10.02 6.09
N GLU A 126 18.55 8.98 5.71
CA GLU A 126 18.17 8.07 4.62
C GLU A 126 16.84 7.37 4.90
N ALA A 127 16.61 6.92 6.14
CA ALA A 127 15.35 6.31 6.57
C ALA A 127 14.20 7.31 6.49
N ALA A 128 14.38 8.54 6.98
CA ALA A 128 13.37 9.60 6.92
C ALA A 128 12.98 9.92 5.46
N GLU A 129 13.95 10.13 4.58
CA GLU A 129 13.72 10.42 3.17
C GLU A 129 13.02 9.26 2.44
N LYS A 130 13.35 8.01 2.81
CA LYS A 130 12.68 6.82 2.27
C LYS A 130 11.22 6.75 2.72
N LEU A 131 10.93 7.07 3.98
CA LEU A 131 9.55 7.14 4.50
C LEU A 131 8.75 8.25 3.80
N GLU A 132 9.33 9.42 3.57
CA GLU A 132 8.70 10.50 2.80
C GLU A 132 8.40 10.10 1.34
N ALA A 133 9.31 9.35 0.70
CA ALA A 133 9.06 8.82 -0.63
C ALA A 133 7.86 7.85 -0.64
N LEU A 134 7.80 6.95 0.35
CA LEU A 134 6.72 5.98 0.49
C LEU A 134 5.35 6.63 0.71
N VAL A 135 5.28 7.79 1.38
CA VAL A 135 4.04 8.59 1.53
C VAL A 135 3.42 8.95 0.18
N LYS A 136 4.25 9.14 -0.86
CA LYS A 136 3.82 9.50 -2.23
C LYS A 136 3.44 8.28 -3.05
N GLU A 137 4.04 7.12 -2.74
CA GLU A 137 3.85 5.87 -3.48
C GLU A 137 2.68 5.04 -2.94
N PHE A 138 2.35 5.16 -1.66
CA PHE A 138 1.21 4.46 -1.07
C PHE A 138 -0.13 5.09 -1.46
N PRO A 139 -1.21 4.29 -1.53
CA PRO A 139 -2.56 4.80 -1.65
C PRO A 139 -2.87 5.82 -0.56
N SER A 140 -3.47 6.96 -0.94
CA SER A 140 -3.58 8.15 -0.09
C SER A 140 -4.27 7.94 1.27
N LYS A 141 -5.16 6.93 1.37
CA LYS A 141 -5.91 6.56 2.59
C LYS A 141 -5.33 5.36 3.35
N SER A 142 -4.15 4.87 2.98
CA SER A 142 -3.53 3.72 3.64
C SER A 142 -3.08 4.06 5.07
N ILE A 143 -3.23 3.11 6.00
CA ILE A 143 -2.67 3.21 7.35
C ILE A 143 -1.15 3.42 7.32
N LEU A 144 -0.47 2.82 6.34
CA LEU A 144 0.98 2.93 6.17
C LEU A 144 1.42 4.36 5.89
N VAL A 145 0.59 5.18 5.25
CA VAL A 145 0.91 6.61 5.05
C VAL A 145 0.96 7.33 6.39
N GLN A 146 0.04 7.01 7.30
CA GLN A 146 -0.01 7.63 8.63
C GLN A 146 1.26 7.29 9.42
N GLU A 147 1.65 6.03 9.39
CA GLU A 147 2.86 5.55 10.04
C GLU A 147 4.13 6.15 9.41
N CYS A 148 4.21 6.20 8.07
CA CYS A 148 5.36 6.81 7.38
C CYS A 148 5.52 8.28 7.76
N LEU A 149 4.42 9.06 7.80
CA LEU A 149 4.46 10.47 8.21
C LEU A 149 4.90 10.64 9.67
N LEU A 150 4.40 9.79 10.57
CA LEU A 150 4.80 9.81 11.97
C LEU A 150 6.29 9.48 12.12
N HIS A 151 6.76 8.38 11.53
CA HIS A 151 8.13 7.92 11.67
C HIS A 151 9.13 8.84 10.97
N ALA A 152 8.79 9.43 9.82
CA ALA A 152 9.60 10.47 9.20
C ALA A 152 9.73 11.69 10.13
N GLY A 153 8.63 12.14 10.73
CA GLY A 153 8.65 13.24 11.69
C GLY A 153 9.53 12.95 12.92
N LEU A 154 9.43 11.75 13.50
CA LEU A 154 10.26 11.32 14.63
C LEU A 154 11.75 11.22 14.27
N ALA A 155 12.07 10.76 13.06
CA ALA A 155 13.44 10.73 12.56
C ALA A 155 14.02 12.14 12.42
N TYR A 156 13.25 13.10 11.86
CA TYR A 156 13.68 14.49 11.77
C TYR A 156 13.79 15.18 13.13
N GLU A 157 12.88 14.90 14.07
CA GLU A 157 12.99 15.34 15.46
C GLU A 157 14.32 14.88 16.06
N THR A 158 14.67 13.60 15.88
CA THR A 158 15.91 13.02 16.38
C THR A 158 17.16 13.63 15.73
N LEU A 159 17.06 14.03 14.46
CA LEU A 159 18.13 14.71 13.74
C LEU A 159 18.30 16.19 14.13
N GLY A 160 17.39 16.74 14.94
CA GLY A 160 17.33 18.16 15.28
C GLY A 160 16.72 19.04 14.19
N ASP A 161 16.12 18.44 13.16
CA ASP A 161 15.47 19.15 12.06
C ASP A 161 14.00 19.43 12.40
N ALA A 162 13.80 20.41 13.27
CA ALA A 162 12.49 20.73 13.83
C ALA A 162 11.48 21.17 12.76
N ASP A 163 11.93 21.80 11.67
CA ASP A 163 11.06 22.27 10.59
C ASP A 163 10.48 21.10 9.81
N ARG A 164 11.32 20.17 9.36
CA ARG A 164 10.82 18.97 8.64
C ARG A 164 10.01 18.06 9.56
N ALA A 165 10.39 17.94 10.83
CA ALA A 165 9.61 17.19 11.81
C ALA A 165 8.18 17.75 11.94
N ARG A 166 8.05 19.06 12.16
CA ARG A 166 6.74 19.73 12.25
C ARG A 166 5.94 19.61 10.96
N ALA A 167 6.59 19.72 9.80
CA ALA A 167 5.93 19.57 8.51
C ALA A 167 5.29 18.17 8.35
N ALA A 168 6.03 17.11 8.67
CA ALA A 168 5.53 15.73 8.60
C ALA A 168 4.35 15.50 9.56
N PHE A 169 4.45 15.98 10.81
CA PHE A 169 3.37 15.88 11.79
C PHE A 169 2.13 16.71 11.41
N ALA A 170 2.33 17.90 10.82
CA ALA A 170 1.23 18.72 10.31
C ALA A 170 0.52 18.05 9.13
N GLU A 171 1.28 17.41 8.23
CA GLU A 171 0.69 16.65 7.12
C GLU A 171 -0.12 15.45 7.63
N LEU A 172 0.37 14.73 8.65
CA LEU A 172 -0.36 13.62 9.29
C LEU A 172 -1.73 14.09 9.80
N LYS A 173 -1.77 15.17 10.58
CA LYS A 173 -3.02 15.73 11.12
C LYS A 173 -3.96 16.23 10.03
N LYS A 174 -3.41 16.88 8.99
CA LYS A 174 -4.18 17.42 7.87
C LYS A 174 -4.85 16.31 7.05
N ARG A 175 -4.10 15.24 6.75
CA ARG A 175 -4.60 14.12 5.93
C ARG A 175 -5.42 13.11 6.72
N PHE A 176 -5.15 12.97 8.03
CA PHE A 176 -5.78 11.98 8.89
C PHE A 176 -6.20 12.58 10.25
N PRO A 177 -7.21 13.47 10.29
CA PRO A 177 -7.62 14.15 11.52
C PRO A 177 -8.03 13.19 12.65
N ASP A 178 -8.63 12.05 12.30
CA ASP A 178 -9.14 11.05 13.27
C ASP A 178 -8.07 10.01 13.69
N SER A 179 -6.84 10.14 13.19
CA SER A 179 -5.78 9.18 13.50
C SER A 179 -5.43 9.19 14.99
N LYS A 180 -5.33 8.00 15.58
CA LYS A 180 -4.79 7.85 16.94
C LYS A 180 -3.32 8.27 17.04
N LEU A 181 -2.60 8.29 15.91
CA LEU A 181 -1.20 8.73 15.86
C LEU A 181 -1.06 10.25 16.06
N ASN A 182 -2.14 11.03 15.90
CA ASN A 182 -2.09 12.47 16.14
C ASN A 182 -1.67 12.83 17.56
N GLN A 183 -2.04 12.00 18.55
CA GLN A 183 -1.63 12.18 19.94
C GLN A 183 -0.10 12.07 20.10
N LEU A 184 0.53 11.14 19.38
CA LEU A 184 1.99 10.99 19.37
C LEU A 184 2.67 12.16 18.66
N ALA A 185 2.10 12.61 17.54
CA ALA A 185 2.57 13.77 16.81
C ALA A 185 2.45 15.07 17.63
N ASP A 186 1.35 15.27 18.37
CA ASP A 186 1.18 16.38 19.31
C ASP A 186 2.25 16.37 20.39
N ALA A 187 2.49 15.21 21.01
CA ALA A 187 3.52 15.06 22.02
C ALA A 187 4.92 15.40 21.48
N ALA A 188 5.21 15.01 20.24
CA ALA A 188 6.48 15.33 19.57
C ALA A 188 6.64 16.82 19.27
N VAL A 189 5.61 17.48 18.73
CA VAL A 189 5.62 18.93 18.49
C VAL A 189 5.83 19.71 19.79
N ASN A 190 5.15 19.32 20.87
CA ASN A 190 5.34 19.97 22.18
C ASN A 190 6.77 19.85 22.71
N ARG A 191 7.46 18.72 22.46
CA ARG A 191 8.88 18.57 22.83
C ARG A 191 9.78 19.51 22.02
N LEU A 192 9.53 19.63 20.71
CA LEU A 192 10.26 20.55 19.83
C LEU A 192 10.12 22.00 20.29
N ASP A 193 8.89 22.43 20.61
CA ASP A 193 8.61 23.79 21.07
C ASP A 193 9.28 24.08 22.42
N ALA A 194 9.26 23.12 23.35
CA ALA A 194 9.93 23.23 24.64
C ALA A 194 11.46 23.32 24.49
N ALA A 195 12.06 22.56 23.58
CA ALA A 195 13.49 22.62 23.28
C ALA A 195 13.88 23.98 22.71
N GLN A 196 13.11 24.49 21.74
CA GLN A 196 13.35 25.80 21.12
C GLN A 196 13.22 26.95 22.13
N PHE A 197 12.24 26.89 23.03
CA PHE A 197 12.08 27.88 24.10
C PHE A 197 13.29 27.90 25.05
N LYS A 198 13.81 26.72 25.41
CA LYS A 198 15.00 26.60 26.26
C LYS A 198 16.24 27.17 25.58
N GLU A 199 16.43 26.91 24.29
CA GLU A 199 17.54 27.46 23.51
C GLU A 199 17.46 28.99 23.41
N SER A 200 16.27 29.54 23.13
CA SER A 200 16.06 30.99 23.08
C SER A 200 16.37 31.68 24.41
N ASN A 201 15.95 31.10 25.54
CA ASN A 201 16.24 31.68 26.85
C ASN A 201 17.72 31.57 27.23
N ALA A 202 18.38 30.47 26.87
CA ALA A 202 19.82 30.32 27.08
C ALA A 202 20.65 31.32 26.25
N ALA A 203 20.15 31.74 25.09
CA ALA A 203 20.76 32.78 24.27
C ALA A 203 20.59 34.18 24.89
N LEU A 204 19.44 34.45 25.54
CA LEU A 204 19.13 35.74 26.16
C LEU A 204 19.78 35.96 27.54
N GLY A 205 20.17 34.88 28.25
CA GLY A 205 20.79 34.95 29.57
C GLY A 205 22.33 34.90 29.58
N LYS A 206 22.98 35.15 28.43
CA LYS A 206 24.44 35.11 28.25
C LYS A 206 25.12 36.49 28.22
N ASP A 207 24.41 37.55 28.60
CA ASP A 207 24.96 38.89 28.86
C ASP A 207 25.23 39.10 30.36
#